data_AF-A0A8D1JG36-F1
#
_entry.id   AF-A0A8D1JG36-F1
#
_cell.length_a   1.000
_cell.length_b   1.000
_cell.length_c   1.000
_cell.angle_alpha   90.00
_cell.angle_beta   90.00
_cell.angle_gamma   90.00
#
_symmetry.space_group_name_H-M   'P 1'
#
loop_
_entity.id
_entity.type
_entity.pdbx_description
1 polymer ?
#
loop_
_entity_poly.entity_id
_entity_poly.type
_entity_poly.pdbx_seq_one_letter_code
_entity_poly.pdbx_strand_id
1 'polypeptide(L)'
;MAERVREELSALAAIFCGPGEWEVLSRSETDGTVFRILTKAEGRLDADIPLQLVFHLPVDYPSCLPGIVVNSDCLTRAQCAAVKETLLKQAETLLSEPMVHELVLWIQQNLRHILRRPETGGDISATCPPAARPAVDDGWWITLLHLDHMRAKTKYVRTVEKWASDLRLTGRLMFLGKIILILLQGDRNNIKVPKSLMLNVHLAIFLLKRCVSKCVL
;
A
#
# COMPACT_ATOMS: atom_id res chain seq x y z
N MET A 1 -16.09 0.04 17.69
CA MET A 1 -15.15 0.21 16.56
C MET A 1 -15.84 1.00 15.45
N ALA A 2 -15.21 2.07 14.96
CA ALA A 2 -15.79 2.95 13.95
C ALA A 2 -16.00 2.24 12.60
N GLU A 3 -17.04 2.65 11.84
CA GLU A 3 -17.41 2.05 10.56
C GLU A 3 -16.25 2.00 9.56
N ARG A 4 -15.47 3.08 9.47
CA ARG A 4 -14.28 3.18 8.59
C ARG A 4 -13.21 2.12 8.86
N VAL A 5 -13.00 1.76 10.13
CA VAL A 5 -12.01 0.74 10.52
C VAL A 5 -12.49 -0.64 10.09
N ARG A 6 -13.80 -0.90 10.19
CA ARG A 6 -14.39 -2.16 9.71
C ARG A 6 -14.28 -2.28 8.19
N GLU A 7 -14.49 -1.19 7.46
CA GLU A 7 -14.29 -1.13 6.02
C GLU A 7 -12.83 -1.37 5.63
N GLU A 8 -11.88 -0.75 6.33
CA GLU A 8 -10.44 -0.98 6.12
C GLU A 8 -10.07 -2.45 6.34
N LEU A 9 -10.48 -3.05 7.47
CA LEU A 9 -10.23 -4.47 7.74
C LEU A 9 -10.84 -5.39 6.66
N SER A 10 -12.05 -5.06 6.19
CA SER A 10 -12.68 -5.80 5.09
C SER A 10 -11.93 -5.63 3.77
N ALA A 11 -11.33 -4.46 3.52
CA ALA A 11 -10.53 -4.22 2.33
C ALA A 11 -9.17 -4.92 2.42
N LEU A 12 -8.52 -4.93 3.58
CA LEU A 12 -7.24 -5.62 3.77
C LEU A 12 -7.37 -7.14 3.60
N ALA A 13 -8.38 -7.76 4.22
CA ALA A 13 -8.65 -9.20 4.05
C ALA A 13 -8.92 -9.59 2.58
N ALA A 14 -9.35 -8.61 1.80
CA ALA A 14 -9.67 -8.72 0.39
C ALA A 14 -8.44 -8.55 -0.52
N ILE A 15 -7.52 -7.67 -0.13
CA ILE A 15 -6.25 -7.40 -0.81
C ILE A 15 -5.28 -8.58 -0.59
N PHE A 16 -5.19 -9.07 0.65
CA PHE A 16 -4.31 -10.15 1.07
C PHE A 16 -5.10 -11.47 1.13
N CYS A 17 -5.59 -11.92 -0.03
CA CYS A 17 -6.46 -13.09 -0.13
C CYS A 17 -5.72 -14.40 -0.43
N GLY A 18 -4.40 -14.37 -0.58
CA GLY A 18 -3.58 -15.56 -0.75
C GLY A 18 -3.53 -16.42 0.52
N PRO A 19 -3.14 -17.70 0.38
CA PRO A 19 -3.09 -18.62 1.51
C PRO A 19 -2.11 -18.13 2.58
N GLY A 20 -2.63 -17.83 3.77
CA GLY A 20 -1.85 -17.36 4.92
C GLY A 20 -1.44 -15.88 4.87
N GLU A 21 -1.79 -15.13 3.81
CA GLU A 21 -1.44 -13.71 3.67
C GLU A 21 -2.17 -12.81 4.68
N TRP A 22 -3.35 -13.21 5.12
CA TRP A 22 -4.16 -12.49 6.10
C TRP A 22 -4.67 -13.43 7.19
N GLU A 23 -4.45 -13.06 8.45
CA GLU A 23 -5.03 -13.77 9.59
C GLU A 23 -5.42 -12.78 10.69
N VAL A 24 -6.64 -12.90 11.22
CA VAL A 24 -7.05 -12.13 12.40
C VAL A 24 -6.75 -12.96 13.64
N LEU A 25 -5.85 -12.46 14.50
CA LEU A 25 -5.35 -13.17 15.67
C LEU A 25 -6.30 -13.01 16.86
N SER A 26 -6.84 -11.80 17.05
CA SER A 26 -7.83 -11.53 18.09
C SER A 26 -8.71 -10.34 17.75
N ARG A 27 -9.94 -10.35 18.27
CA ARG A 27 -10.85 -9.20 18.28
C ARG A 27 -11.44 -9.07 19.67
N SER A 28 -11.29 -7.89 20.25
CA SER A 28 -11.83 -7.51 21.54
C SER A 28 -12.57 -6.18 21.38
N GLU A 29 -13.69 -6.01 22.09
CA GLU A 29 -14.39 -4.74 22.13
C GLU A 29 -13.63 -3.68 22.93
N THR A 30 -12.84 -4.10 23.92
CA THR A 30 -12.08 -3.23 24.83
C THR A 30 -10.67 -2.96 24.32
N ASP A 31 -10.00 -3.99 23.81
CA ASP A 31 -8.58 -3.90 23.40
C ASP A 31 -8.42 -3.69 21.89
N GLY A 32 -9.51 -3.74 21.13
CA GLY A 32 -9.49 -3.57 19.69
C GLY A 32 -9.13 -4.84 18.92
N THR A 33 -8.52 -4.71 17.75
CA THR A 33 -8.31 -5.82 16.81
C THR A 33 -6.83 -6.06 16.55
N VAL A 34 -6.38 -7.31 16.63
CA VAL A 34 -5.02 -7.73 16.26
C VAL A 34 -5.09 -8.66 15.06
N PHE A 35 -4.31 -8.36 14.04
CA PHE A 35 -4.21 -9.19 12.83
C PHE A 35 -2.79 -9.21 12.28
N ARG A 36 -2.54 -10.18 11.42
CA ARG A 36 -1.27 -10.43 10.76
C ARG A 36 -1.45 -10.35 9.26
N ILE A 37 -0.49 -9.71 8.61
CA ILE A 37 -0.31 -9.67 7.17
C ILE A 37 1.05 -10.31 6.84
N LEU A 38 1.05 -11.32 5.98
CA LEU A 38 2.27 -11.79 5.33
C LEU A 38 2.37 -11.14 3.96
N THR A 39 3.52 -10.53 3.68
CA THR A 39 3.74 -9.81 2.44
C THR A 39 5.18 -9.93 1.96
N LYS A 40 5.47 -9.39 0.77
CA LYS A 40 6.80 -9.40 0.16
C LYS A 40 7.21 -7.96 -0.16
N ALA A 41 8.47 -7.63 0.09
CA ALA A 41 8.99 -6.28 -0.13
C ALA A 41 10.27 -6.31 -0.96
N GLU A 42 10.50 -5.25 -1.73
CA GLU A 42 11.68 -5.12 -2.59
C GLU A 42 12.96 -5.06 -1.75
N GLY A 43 13.77 -6.12 -1.84
CA GLY A 43 15.04 -6.27 -1.14
C GLY A 43 16.20 -5.51 -1.79
N ARG A 44 17.43 -5.73 -1.28
CA ARG A 44 18.66 -5.09 -1.80
C ARG A 44 19.15 -5.66 -3.14
N LEU A 45 18.72 -6.87 -3.50
CA LEU A 45 19.21 -7.67 -4.65
C LEU A 45 18.10 -7.97 -5.68
N ASP A 46 17.07 -7.12 -5.76
CA ASP A 46 15.85 -7.33 -6.57
C ASP A 46 15.11 -8.66 -6.30
N ALA A 47 15.46 -9.32 -5.20
CA ALA A 47 14.75 -10.46 -4.64
C ALA A 47 13.73 -9.96 -3.61
N ASP A 48 12.52 -10.48 -3.71
CA ASP A 48 11.45 -10.23 -2.75
C ASP A 48 11.81 -10.79 -1.36
N ILE A 49 11.77 -9.92 -0.34
CA ILE A 49 11.98 -10.29 1.05
C ILE A 49 10.62 -10.55 1.71
N PRO A 50 10.38 -11.74 2.30
CA PRO A 50 9.16 -12.01 3.03
C PRO A 50 9.12 -11.20 4.33
N LEU A 51 8.00 -10.52 4.57
CA LEU A 51 7.73 -9.74 5.77
C LEU A 51 6.46 -10.24 6.44
N GLN A 52 6.54 -10.42 7.74
CA GLN A 52 5.39 -10.63 8.62
C GLN A 52 5.13 -9.35 9.40
N LEU A 53 3.99 -8.73 9.15
CA LEU A 53 3.53 -7.51 9.82
C LEU A 53 2.35 -7.87 10.72
N VAL A 54 2.46 -7.60 12.02
CA VAL A 54 1.34 -7.72 12.96
C VAL A 54 0.91 -6.33 13.38
N PHE A 55 -0.37 -6.05 13.17
CA PHE A 55 -0.99 -4.79 13.54
C PHE A 55 -1.95 -4.99 14.70
N HIS A 56 -1.88 -4.09 15.67
CA HIS A 56 -2.85 -3.92 16.74
C HIS A 56 -3.55 -2.58 16.55
N LEU A 57 -4.85 -2.63 16.28
CA LEU A 57 -5.70 -1.46 16.16
C LEU A 57 -6.46 -1.27 17.47
N PRO A 58 -6.05 -0.33 18.33
CA PRO A 58 -6.79 0.01 19.54
C PRO A 58 -8.17 0.60 19.21
N VAL A 59 -9.04 0.71 20.20
CA VAL A 59 -10.43 1.20 20.01
C VAL A 59 -10.50 2.64 19.48
N ASP A 60 -9.50 3.46 19.82
CA ASP A 60 -9.39 4.87 19.43
C ASP A 60 -8.73 5.06 18.04
N TYR A 61 -8.33 3.99 17.37
CA TYR A 61 -7.83 4.05 16.00
C TYR A 61 -8.95 4.52 15.04
N PRO A 62 -8.69 5.43 14.07
CA PRO A 62 -7.38 5.94 13.60
C PRO A 62 -6.91 7.24 14.26
N SER A 63 -7.54 7.70 15.35
CA SER A 63 -7.11 8.91 16.07
C SER A 63 -5.82 8.71 16.88
N CYS A 64 -5.41 7.46 17.07
CA CYS A 64 -4.11 7.08 17.62
C CYS A 64 -3.37 6.11 16.69
N LEU A 65 -2.06 5.94 16.94
CA LEU A 65 -1.21 5.08 16.13
C LEU A 65 -1.55 3.59 16.34
N PRO A 66 -1.45 2.76 15.29
CA PRO A 66 -1.54 1.32 15.44
C PRO A 66 -0.28 0.77 16.13
N GLY A 67 -0.43 -0.29 16.91
CA GLY A 67 0.71 -1.11 17.33
C GLY A 67 1.25 -1.90 16.15
N ILE A 68 2.56 -1.84 15.90
CA ILE A 68 3.21 -2.53 14.77
C ILE A 68 4.32 -3.45 15.29
N VAL A 69 4.31 -4.70 14.85
CA VAL A 69 5.41 -5.65 15.02
C VAL A 69 5.83 -6.15 13.64
N VAL A 70 7.13 -6.15 13.39
CA VAL A 70 7.75 -6.52 12.11
C VAL A 70 8.69 -7.69 12.35
N ASN A 71 8.44 -8.80 11.67
CA ASN A 71 9.27 -10.00 11.69
C ASN A 71 9.64 -10.40 10.25
N SER A 72 10.82 -10.96 10.05
CA SER A 72 11.25 -11.54 8.77
C SER A 72 12.38 -12.53 9.01
N ASP A 73 12.36 -13.65 8.31
CA ASP A 73 13.43 -14.66 8.38
C ASP A 73 14.72 -14.18 7.70
N CYS A 74 14.63 -13.14 6.86
CA CYS A 74 15.75 -12.61 6.09
C CYS A 74 16.34 -11.33 6.68
N LEU A 75 15.74 -10.76 7.74
CA LEU A 75 16.19 -9.52 8.38
C LEU A 75 16.71 -9.79 9.78
N THR A 76 17.70 -9.01 10.20
CA THR A 76 18.16 -9.04 11.59
C THR A 76 17.15 -8.35 12.52
N ARG A 77 17.22 -8.65 13.82
CA ARG A 77 16.37 -8.00 14.83
C ARG A 77 16.52 -6.47 14.83
N ALA A 78 17.73 -5.97 14.59
CA ALA A 78 18.00 -4.52 14.48
C ALA A 78 17.33 -3.92 13.24
N GLN A 79 17.40 -4.59 12.09
CA GLN A 79 16.72 -4.15 10.87
C GLN A 79 15.19 -4.15 11.03
N CYS A 80 14.63 -5.19 11.66
CA CYS A 80 13.19 -5.22 11.99
C CYS A 80 12.78 -4.04 12.89
N ALA A 81 13.61 -3.70 13.89
CA ALA A 81 13.36 -2.54 14.75
C ALA A 81 13.42 -1.22 13.95
N ALA A 82 14.42 -1.04 13.08
CA ALA A 82 14.54 0.13 12.21
C ALA A 82 13.34 0.27 11.25
N VAL A 83 12.87 -0.84 10.68
CA VAL A 83 11.66 -0.86 9.83
C VAL A 83 10.43 -0.46 10.64
N LYS A 84 10.23 -1.03 11.84
CA LYS A 84 9.13 -0.68 12.73
C LYS A 84 9.12 0.81 13.06
N GLU A 85 10.26 1.37 13.48
CA GLU A 85 10.37 2.80 13.79
C GLU A 85 10.05 3.68 12.59
N THR A 86 10.50 3.28 11.40
CA THR A 86 10.21 4.04 10.19
C THR A 86 8.73 3.99 9.82
N LEU A 87 8.07 2.84 10.00
CA LEU A 87 6.63 2.69 9.80
C LEU A 87 5.82 3.55 10.77
N LEU A 88 6.22 3.60 12.04
CA LEU A 88 5.56 4.45 13.04
C LEU A 88 5.69 5.94 12.68
N LYS A 89 6.85 6.39 12.21
CA LYS A 89 7.03 7.76 11.69
C LYS A 89 6.14 8.05 10.49
N GLN A 90 5.93 7.09 9.59
CA GLN A 90 4.98 7.25 8.48
C GLN A 90 3.54 7.31 8.98
N ALA A 91 3.18 6.50 9.97
CA ALA A 91 1.84 6.46 10.56
C ALA A 91 1.44 7.81 11.19
N GLU A 92 2.39 8.52 11.81
CA GLU A 92 2.16 9.89 12.32
C GLU A 92 1.68 10.86 11.24
N THR A 93 2.13 10.71 10.00
CA THR A 93 1.72 11.58 8.87
C THR A 93 0.32 11.28 8.34
N LEU A 94 -0.28 10.17 8.77
CA LEU A 94 -1.55 9.63 8.29
C LEU A 94 -2.63 9.59 9.39
N LEU A 95 -2.38 10.20 10.54
CA LEU A 95 -3.32 10.24 11.67
C LEU A 95 -4.72 10.71 11.26
N SER A 96 -5.73 10.17 11.94
CA SER A 96 -7.16 10.40 11.69
C SER A 96 -7.73 9.72 10.43
N GLU A 97 -6.91 9.05 9.63
CA GLU A 97 -7.36 8.22 8.51
C GLU A 97 -6.93 6.74 8.70
N PRO A 98 -7.73 5.77 8.23
CA PRO A 98 -7.29 4.39 8.11
C PRO A 98 -6.02 4.33 7.23
N MET A 99 -4.94 3.76 7.76
CA MET A 99 -3.57 3.91 7.27
C MET A 99 -2.83 2.60 7.07
N VAL A 100 -3.39 1.45 7.50
CA VAL A 100 -2.66 0.18 7.52
C VAL A 100 -2.22 -0.21 6.12
N HIS A 101 -3.13 -0.13 5.15
CA HIS A 101 -2.83 -0.49 3.76
C HIS A 101 -1.69 0.37 3.19
N GLU A 102 -1.70 1.67 3.46
CA GLU A 102 -0.67 2.61 3.01
C GLU A 102 0.68 2.28 3.64
N LEU A 103 0.72 1.94 4.93
CA LEU A 103 1.95 1.50 5.60
C LEU A 103 2.52 0.23 4.97
N VAL A 104 1.66 -0.74 4.62
CA VAL A 104 2.09 -1.98 3.96
C VAL A 104 2.68 -1.68 2.59
N LEU A 105 1.98 -0.91 1.74
CA LEU A 105 2.50 -0.53 0.42
C LEU A 105 3.81 0.25 0.51
N TRP A 106 3.89 1.17 1.47
CA TRP A 106 5.07 1.99 1.66
C TRP A 106 6.28 1.11 1.99
N ILE A 107 6.16 0.15 2.89
CA ILE A 107 7.31 -0.72 3.21
C ILE A 107 7.68 -1.66 2.06
N GLN A 108 6.69 -2.15 1.29
CA GLN A 108 6.95 -2.97 0.11
C GLN A 108 7.90 -2.27 -0.87
N GLN A 109 7.74 -0.96 -1.06
CA GLN A 109 8.52 -0.15 -2.00
C GLN A 109 9.80 0.45 -1.40
N ASN A 110 9.82 0.65 -0.07
CA ASN A 110 10.88 1.41 0.61
C ASN A 110 11.82 0.58 1.47
N LEU A 111 11.60 -0.73 1.61
CA LEU A 111 12.44 -1.61 2.43
C LEU A 111 13.93 -1.50 2.06
N ARG A 112 14.26 -1.57 0.77
CA ARG A 112 15.65 -1.41 0.28
C ARG A 112 16.36 -0.14 0.75
N HIS A 113 15.62 0.96 0.94
CA HIS A 113 16.20 2.23 1.38
C HIS A 113 16.52 2.21 2.87
N ILE A 114 15.66 1.57 3.68
CA ILE A 114 15.89 1.38 5.12
C ILE A 114 17.10 0.48 5.34
N LEU A 115 17.18 -0.64 4.60
CA LEU A 115 18.27 -1.61 4.70
C LEU A 115 19.61 -1.10 4.16
N ARG A 116 19.61 -0.02 3.36
CA ARG A 116 20.84 0.63 2.86
C ARG A 116 21.51 1.52 3.91
N ARG A 117 20.81 1.92 4.96
CA ARG A 117 21.37 2.75 6.03
C ARG A 117 22.40 1.92 6.81
N PRO A 118 23.71 2.24 6.77
CA PRO A 118 24.66 1.57 7.62
C PRO A 118 24.34 1.91 9.08
N GLU A 119 24.43 0.92 9.96
CA GLU A 119 24.34 1.07 11.41
C GLU A 119 25.42 2.07 11.86
N THR A 120 25.06 3.34 12.04
CA THR A 120 25.99 4.35 12.56
C THR A 120 26.10 4.18 14.07
N GLY A 121 27.11 3.43 14.49
CA GLY A 121 27.69 3.59 15.82
C GLY A 121 28.79 4.65 15.79
N GLY A 122 28.65 5.69 16.62
CA GLY A 122 29.78 6.46 17.18
C GLY A 122 30.42 7.60 16.36
N ASP A 123 30.23 8.82 16.87
CA ASP A 123 31.12 10.00 16.87
C ASP A 123 31.35 10.95 15.66
N ILE A 124 30.81 12.17 15.88
CA ILE A 124 31.45 13.51 15.87
C ILE A 124 32.00 14.11 14.54
N SER A 125 31.31 15.20 14.13
CA SER A 125 31.81 16.45 13.53
C SER A 125 32.40 16.45 12.11
N ALA A 126 31.66 17.05 11.17
CA ALA A 126 32.08 18.28 10.47
C ALA A 126 31.02 18.73 9.42
N THR A 127 30.26 19.76 9.79
CA THR A 127 29.98 21.01 9.03
C THR A 127 29.78 21.01 7.49
N CYS A 128 28.57 21.47 7.11
CA CYS A 128 28.13 22.22 5.89
C CYS A 128 27.77 21.48 4.59
N PRO A 129 26.87 22.04 3.74
CA PRO A 129 25.56 22.70 3.97
C PRO A 129 24.42 22.01 3.16
N PRO A 130 23.14 22.38 3.29
CA PRO A 130 22.04 21.73 2.57
C PRO A 130 21.89 22.34 1.17
N ALA A 131 22.23 21.60 0.12
CA ALA A 131 21.93 21.99 -1.25
C ALA A 131 21.69 20.78 -2.15
N ALA A 132 20.42 20.39 -2.25
CA ALA A 132 19.77 19.98 -3.50
C ALA A 132 18.30 19.70 -3.19
N ARG A 133 17.44 20.69 -3.40
CA ARG A 133 16.03 20.42 -3.65
C ARG A 133 16.00 19.54 -4.89
N PRO A 134 15.37 18.35 -4.90
CA PRO A 134 15.13 17.69 -6.17
C PRO A 134 14.28 18.65 -7.00
N ALA A 135 14.72 18.90 -8.23
CA ALA A 135 14.02 19.71 -9.19
C ALA A 135 12.54 19.31 -9.21
N VAL A 136 11.66 20.31 -9.23
CA VAL A 136 10.24 20.14 -9.49
C VAL A 136 10.15 19.60 -10.91
N ASP A 137 10.13 18.28 -11.01
CA ASP A 137 9.90 17.55 -12.24
C ASP A 137 8.41 17.66 -12.54
N ASP A 138 8.06 18.75 -13.23
CA ASP A 138 6.77 19.00 -13.89
C ASP A 138 6.60 18.07 -15.11
N GLY A 139 6.86 16.78 -14.89
CA GLY A 139 6.95 15.77 -15.92
C GLY A 139 5.63 15.01 -16.05
N TRP A 140 5.10 14.96 -17.27
CA TRP A 140 4.06 14.01 -17.64
C TRP A 140 4.48 12.58 -17.26
N TRP A 141 3.66 11.94 -16.43
CA TRP A 141 3.89 10.58 -15.96
C TRP A 141 3.03 9.60 -16.76
N ILE A 142 3.56 8.39 -16.94
CA ILE A 142 2.85 7.28 -17.58
C ILE A 142 2.95 6.07 -16.67
N THR A 143 1.81 5.42 -16.41
CA THR A 143 1.78 4.14 -15.69
C THR A 143 0.97 3.11 -16.47
N LEU A 144 1.37 1.86 -16.35
CA LEU A 144 0.75 0.72 -17.02
C LEU A 144 0.33 -0.30 -15.96
N LEU A 145 -0.97 -0.60 -15.93
CA LEU A 145 -1.57 -1.53 -14.98
C LEU A 145 -2.00 -2.80 -15.70
N HIS A 146 -1.66 -3.94 -15.13
CA HIS A 146 -2.11 -5.24 -15.62
C HIS A 146 -3.43 -5.67 -14.95
N LEU A 147 -4.37 -6.14 -15.75
CA LEU A 147 -5.65 -6.71 -15.34
C LEU A 147 -5.72 -8.17 -15.76
N ASP A 148 -5.88 -9.06 -14.79
CA ASP A 148 -5.90 -10.51 -15.03
C ASP A 148 -7.17 -10.98 -15.75
N HIS A 149 -8.32 -10.34 -15.51
CA HIS A 149 -9.59 -10.75 -16.11
C HIS A 149 -10.63 -9.62 -16.15
N MET A 150 -11.49 -9.62 -17.17
CA MET A 150 -12.57 -8.64 -17.35
C MET A 150 -13.88 -9.35 -17.70
N ARG A 151 -14.83 -9.39 -16.77
CA ARG A 151 -16.09 -10.13 -16.94
C ARG A 151 -17.16 -9.36 -17.73
N ALA A 152 -17.09 -8.02 -17.78
CA ALA A 152 -18.08 -7.17 -18.46
C ALA A 152 -17.44 -5.96 -19.15
N LYS A 153 -16.81 -6.17 -20.31
CA LYS A 153 -15.98 -5.20 -21.02
C LYS A 153 -16.55 -3.78 -21.08
N THR A 154 -17.80 -3.63 -21.53
CA THR A 154 -18.42 -2.31 -21.73
C THR A 154 -18.61 -1.53 -20.42
N LYS A 155 -18.93 -2.22 -19.31
CA LYS A 155 -19.10 -1.59 -18.00
C LYS A 155 -17.75 -1.16 -17.44
N TYR A 156 -16.72 -1.99 -17.63
CA TYR A 156 -15.35 -1.73 -17.16
C TYR A 156 -14.73 -0.56 -17.92
N VAL A 157 -14.87 -0.55 -19.25
CA VAL A 157 -14.40 0.54 -20.10
C VAL A 157 -15.01 1.87 -19.66
N ARG A 158 -16.34 1.93 -19.48
CA ARG A 158 -17.02 3.15 -19.02
C ARG A 158 -16.57 3.61 -17.64
N THR A 159 -16.32 2.67 -16.72
CA THR A 159 -15.85 3.01 -15.37
C THR A 159 -14.42 3.55 -15.38
N VAL A 160 -13.52 2.91 -16.13
CA VAL A 160 -12.13 3.36 -16.27
C VAL A 160 -12.06 4.70 -17.02
N GLU A 161 -12.85 4.88 -18.07
CA GLU A 161 -12.99 6.15 -18.81
C GLU A 161 -13.51 7.26 -17.91
N LYS A 162 -14.53 6.98 -17.09
CA LYS A 162 -15.06 7.94 -16.11
C LYS A 162 -13.99 8.36 -15.12
N TRP A 163 -13.23 7.43 -14.55
CA TRP A 163 -12.15 7.78 -13.62
C TRP A 163 -11.02 8.54 -14.28
N ALA A 164 -10.61 8.13 -15.48
CA ALA A 164 -9.60 8.85 -16.25
C ALA A 164 -10.06 10.31 -16.47
N SER A 165 -11.33 10.51 -16.82
CA SER A 165 -11.91 11.85 -16.98
C SER A 165 -11.98 12.62 -15.65
N ASP A 166 -12.45 12.00 -14.56
CA ASP A 166 -12.59 12.62 -13.24
C ASP A 166 -11.22 13.10 -12.70
N LEU A 167 -10.14 12.38 -13.07
CA LEU A 167 -8.76 12.68 -12.67
C LEU A 167 -7.99 13.55 -13.66
N ARG A 168 -8.62 13.96 -14.77
CA ARG A 168 -7.95 14.65 -15.89
C ARG A 168 -6.74 13.87 -16.40
N LEU A 169 -6.82 12.54 -16.39
CA LEU A 169 -5.84 11.63 -16.94
C LEU A 169 -6.30 11.13 -18.31
N THR A 170 -5.35 10.91 -19.21
CA THR A 170 -5.58 10.19 -20.46
C THR A 170 -5.43 8.71 -20.20
N GLY A 171 -6.55 7.99 -20.13
CA GLY A 171 -6.60 6.54 -19.92
C GLY A 171 -6.90 5.78 -21.21
N ARG A 172 -6.16 4.70 -21.50
CA ARG A 172 -6.49 3.75 -22.57
C ARG A 172 -6.45 2.32 -22.07
N LEU A 173 -7.48 1.56 -22.43
CA LEU A 173 -7.50 0.10 -22.25
C LEU A 173 -6.96 -0.58 -23.50
N MET A 174 -5.93 -1.41 -23.34
CA MET A 174 -5.38 -2.26 -24.39
C MET A 174 -5.72 -3.72 -24.09
N PHE A 175 -6.11 -4.45 -25.13
CA PHE A 175 -6.43 -5.86 -25.07
C PHE A 175 -5.42 -6.61 -25.94
N LEU A 176 -4.51 -7.35 -25.31
CA LEU A 176 -3.51 -8.16 -26.00
C LEU A 176 -3.77 -9.64 -25.70
N GLY A 177 -4.69 -10.23 -26.47
CA GLY A 177 -5.14 -11.60 -26.25
C GLY A 177 -5.89 -11.74 -24.91
N LYS A 178 -5.29 -12.48 -23.97
CA LYS A 178 -5.83 -12.65 -22.60
C LYS A 178 -5.37 -11.55 -21.63
N ILE A 179 -4.36 -10.77 -22.00
CA ILE A 179 -3.76 -9.72 -21.18
C ILE A 179 -4.56 -8.44 -21.40
N ILE A 180 -4.98 -7.81 -20.30
CA ILE A 180 -5.67 -6.53 -20.34
C ILE A 180 -4.78 -5.51 -19.64
N LEU A 181 -4.48 -4.40 -20.32
CA LEU A 181 -3.62 -3.35 -19.79
C LEU A 181 -4.39 -2.04 -19.72
N ILE A 182 -4.24 -1.30 -18.62
CA ILE A 182 -4.68 0.10 -18.53
C ILE A 182 -3.43 0.97 -18.58
N LEU A 183 -3.33 1.79 -19.61
CA LEU A 183 -2.37 2.87 -19.70
C LEU A 183 -3.01 4.14 -19.14
N LEU A 184 -2.38 4.77 -18.16
CA LEU A 184 -2.77 6.09 -17.65
C LEU A 184 -1.62 7.07 -17.88
N GLN A 185 -1.92 8.19 -18.52
CA GLN A 185 -0.98 9.28 -18.81
C GLN A 185 -1.53 10.59 -18.26
N GLY A 186 -0.69 11.39 -17.60
CA GLY A 186 -1.12 12.69 -17.08
C GLY A 186 -0.07 13.36 -16.20
N ASP A 187 -0.48 14.39 -15.46
CA ASP A 187 0.41 15.11 -14.55
C ASP A 187 0.85 14.20 -13.39
N ARG A 188 2.12 14.28 -12.99
CA ARG A 188 2.67 13.52 -11.87
C ARG A 188 1.89 13.74 -10.56
N ASN A 189 1.28 14.91 -10.37
CA ASN A 189 0.44 15.22 -9.20
C ASN A 189 -0.97 14.60 -9.29
N ASN A 190 -1.44 14.30 -10.50
CA ASN A 190 -2.72 13.62 -10.74
C ASN A 190 -2.56 12.09 -10.83
N ILE A 191 -1.36 11.61 -11.19
CA ILE A 191 -1.00 10.17 -11.15
C ILE A 191 -0.48 9.77 -9.77
N LYS A 192 0.07 10.70 -8.98
CA LYS A 192 0.13 10.57 -7.52
C LYS A 192 -1.30 10.54 -7.02
N VAL A 193 -1.83 9.33 -6.99
CA VAL A 193 -3.16 8.98 -6.53
C VAL A 193 -3.42 9.75 -5.23
N PRO A 194 -4.29 10.78 -5.22
CA PRO A 194 -4.62 11.48 -3.99
C PRO A 194 -5.14 10.46 -2.98
N LYS A 195 -4.81 10.59 -1.69
CA LYS A 195 -5.06 9.62 -0.61
C LYS A 195 -6.49 9.01 -0.56
N SER A 196 -7.50 9.73 -1.05
CA SER A 196 -8.90 9.25 -1.20
C SER A 196 -9.12 8.26 -2.35
N LEU A 197 -8.20 8.22 -3.30
CA LEU A 197 -8.36 7.56 -4.59
C LEU A 197 -7.62 6.23 -4.70
N MET A 198 -6.64 5.94 -3.83
CA MET A 198 -6.13 4.57 -3.67
C MET A 198 -7.23 3.70 -3.08
N LEU A 199 -8.00 4.22 -2.11
CA LEU A 199 -9.20 3.51 -1.65
C LEU A 199 -10.16 3.30 -2.81
N ASN A 200 -10.47 4.29 -3.65
CA ASN A 200 -11.44 4.10 -4.74
C ASN A 200 -10.92 3.23 -5.90
N VAL A 201 -9.66 3.35 -6.32
CA VAL A 201 -9.09 2.56 -7.42
C VAL A 201 -8.77 1.14 -6.97
N HIS A 202 -8.26 0.94 -5.75
CA HIS A 202 -8.04 -0.39 -5.20
C HIS A 202 -9.36 -1.05 -4.80
N LEU A 203 -10.32 -0.33 -4.17
CA LEU A 203 -11.69 -0.80 -3.92
C LEU A 203 -12.42 -1.09 -5.21
N ALA A 204 -12.16 -0.37 -6.30
CA ALA A 204 -12.85 -0.62 -7.54
C ALA A 204 -12.17 -1.67 -8.41
N ILE A 205 -10.84 -1.76 -8.50
CA ILE A 205 -10.13 -2.97 -8.96
C ILE A 205 -10.58 -4.19 -8.12
N PHE A 206 -10.82 -3.99 -6.83
CA PHE A 206 -11.33 -5.02 -5.93
C PHE A 206 -12.83 -5.32 -6.12
N LEU A 207 -13.71 -4.35 -6.38
CA LEU A 207 -15.12 -4.58 -6.74
C LEU A 207 -15.21 -5.28 -8.11
N LEU A 208 -14.27 -5.01 -9.00
CA LEU A 208 -14.08 -5.72 -10.26
C LEU A 208 -13.63 -7.17 -10.01
N LYS A 209 -12.72 -7.43 -9.05
CA LYS A 209 -12.37 -8.79 -8.56
C LYS A 209 -13.49 -9.48 -7.76
N ARG A 210 -14.31 -8.75 -6.99
CA ARG A 210 -15.45 -9.29 -6.21
C ARG A 210 -16.59 -9.80 -7.09
N CYS A 211 -16.67 -9.34 -8.34
CA CYS A 211 -17.56 -9.91 -9.36
C CYS A 211 -17.05 -11.27 -9.90
N VAL A 212 -15.79 -11.64 -9.63
CA VAL A 212 -15.23 -12.95 -10.00
C VAL A 212 -15.52 -14.00 -8.91
N SER A 213 -15.45 -13.66 -7.61
CA SER A 213 -15.69 -14.64 -6.53
C SER A 213 -17.14 -14.78 -6.05
N LYS A 214 -18.10 -13.95 -6.49
CA LYS A 214 -19.54 -14.14 -6.19
C LYS A 214 -20.32 -14.99 -7.21
N CYS A 215 -19.65 -15.59 -8.19
CA CYS A 215 -20.25 -16.58 -9.09
C CYS A 215 -19.41 -17.86 -9.21
N VAL A 216 -18.86 -18.32 -8.09
CA VAL A 216 -18.54 -19.75 -7.91
C VAL A 216 -19.41 -20.23 -6.75
N LEU A 217 -20.68 -20.46 -7.08
CA LEU A 217 -21.52 -21.51 -6.53
C LEU A 217 -21.84 -22.40 -7.72
#